data_AF-A0A7W0XSP8-F1
#
_entry.id   AF-A0A7W0XSP8-F1
#
_cell.length_a   1.000
_cell.length_b   1.000
_cell.length_c   1.000
_cell.angle_alpha   90.00
_cell.angle_beta   90.00
_cell.angle_gamma   90.00
#
_symmetry.space_group_name_H-M   'P 1'
#
loop_
_entity.id
_entity.type
_entity.pdbx_description
1 polymer ?
#
loop_
_entity_poly.entity_id
_entity_poly.type
_entity_poly.pdbx_seq_one_letter_code
_entity_poly.pdbx_strand_id
1 'polypeptide(L)'
;YMPDPSAIFEVMSQNLQDVGFTIEPVALTWSPDYLEATANGLADIHLLGWTGDYNDAYNFIGTFFDAKAGGIGKLDFGGYTNEQLFTDFAAADAEPDPAARTGLYEALNAQIMDFLPAVPISHSPPALVVADNVEGLVPSPLTSEDFSTVSLTS
;
A
#
# COMPACT_ATOMS: atom_id res chain seq x y z
N TYR A 1 2.68 -8.35 -0.49
CA TYR A 1 1.95 -7.59 0.55
C TYR A 1 0.66 -8.30 1.04
N MET A 2 -0.07 -9.09 0.22
CA MET A 2 -1.18 -9.96 0.69
C MET A 2 -1.02 -11.40 0.16
N PRO A 3 -0.53 -12.37 0.95
CA PRO A 3 -0.27 -13.73 0.46
C PRO A 3 -1.54 -14.57 0.23
N ASP A 4 -2.61 -14.32 0.99
CA ASP A 4 -3.90 -15.00 0.85
C ASP A 4 -5.06 -13.99 1.03
N PRO A 5 -5.42 -13.25 -0.03
CA PRO A 5 -6.49 -12.25 0.04
C PRO A 5 -7.87 -12.88 0.28
N SER A 6 -8.08 -14.15 -0.10
CA SER A 6 -9.35 -14.84 0.11
C SER A 6 -9.59 -15.18 1.58
N ALA A 7 -8.58 -15.68 2.29
CA ALA A 7 -8.68 -15.93 3.73
C ALA A 7 -8.86 -14.63 4.53
N ILE A 8 -8.16 -13.55 4.14
CA ILE A 8 -8.35 -12.23 4.76
C ILE A 8 -9.78 -11.74 4.55
N PHE A 9 -10.30 -11.84 3.32
CA PHE A 9 -11.68 -11.48 3.00
C PHE A 9 -12.69 -12.27 3.83
N GLU A 10 -12.52 -13.59 3.98
CA GLU A 10 -13.44 -14.43 4.75
C GLU A 10 -13.53 -13.98 6.21
N VAL A 11 -12.39 -13.74 6.85
CA VAL A 11 -12.34 -13.26 8.24
C VAL A 11 -12.96 -11.88 8.36
N MET A 12 -12.58 -10.91 7.52
CA MET A 12 -13.10 -9.55 7.59
C MET A 12 -14.61 -9.50 7.30
N SER A 13 -15.08 -10.28 6.34
CA SER A 13 -16.50 -10.38 6.00
C SER A 13 -17.30 -10.91 7.18
N GLN A 14 -16.80 -11.95 7.86
CA GLN A 14 -17.46 -12.47 9.06
C GLN A 14 -17.51 -11.41 10.17
N ASN A 15 -16.40 -10.71 10.42
CA ASN A 15 -16.33 -9.68 11.45
C ASN A 15 -17.30 -8.52 11.19
N LEU A 16 -17.45 -8.11 9.92
CA LEU A 16 -18.41 -7.08 9.52
C LEU A 16 -19.87 -7.57 9.64
N GLN A 17 -20.13 -8.83 9.28
CA GLN A 17 -21.46 -9.45 9.46
C GLN A 17 -21.86 -9.54 10.93
N ASP A 18 -20.91 -9.89 11.81
CA ASP A 18 -21.13 -9.99 13.26
C ASP A 18 -21.57 -8.65 13.90
N VAL A 19 -21.17 -7.53 13.29
CA VAL A 19 -21.58 -6.18 13.73
C VAL A 19 -22.74 -5.61 12.90
N GLY A 20 -23.35 -6.40 12.03
CA GLY A 20 -24.62 -6.10 11.36
C GLY A 20 -24.53 -5.59 9.92
N PHE A 21 -23.38 -5.67 9.26
CA PHE A 21 -23.28 -5.34 7.83
C PHE A 21 -23.71 -6.52 6.95
N THR A 22 -24.39 -6.22 5.85
CA THR A 22 -24.60 -7.19 4.76
C THR A 22 -23.42 -7.07 3.79
N ILE A 23 -22.75 -8.19 3.51
CA ILE A 23 -21.58 -8.22 2.62
C ILE A 23 -21.96 -8.84 1.28
N GLU A 24 -21.72 -8.10 0.19
CA GLU A 24 -21.82 -8.59 -1.18
C GLU A 24 -20.40 -8.76 -1.77
N PRO A 25 -19.89 -9.99 -1.89
CA PRO A 25 -18.57 -10.22 -2.47
C PRO A 25 -18.56 -9.92 -3.97
N VAL A 26 -17.61 -9.11 -4.43
CA VAL A 26 -17.34 -8.87 -5.84
C VAL A 26 -15.94 -9.36 -6.18
N ALA A 27 -15.85 -10.48 -6.89
CA ALA A 27 -14.58 -11.03 -7.34
C ALA A 27 -14.26 -10.53 -8.76
N LEU A 28 -13.13 -9.87 -8.93
CA LEU A 28 -12.63 -9.36 -10.20
C LEU A 28 -11.24 -9.92 -10.50
N THR A 29 -10.87 -9.97 -11.79
CA THR A 29 -9.48 -10.24 -12.19
C THR A 29 -8.59 -9.08 -11.73
N TRP A 30 -7.42 -9.37 -11.15
CA TRP A 30 -6.53 -8.35 -10.57
C TRP A 30 -6.26 -7.17 -11.52
N SER A 31 -5.84 -7.45 -12.75
CA SER A 31 -5.59 -6.43 -13.77
C SER A 31 -6.24 -6.84 -15.09
N PRO A 32 -6.93 -5.92 -15.79
CA PRO A 32 -7.17 -4.53 -15.39
C PRO A 32 -8.33 -4.36 -14.39
N ASP A 33 -9.30 -5.28 -14.38
CA ASP A 33 -10.64 -5.07 -13.82
C ASP A 33 -10.66 -4.58 -12.36
N TYR A 34 -9.98 -5.28 -11.44
CA TYR A 34 -9.97 -4.93 -10.03
C TYR A 34 -9.30 -3.57 -9.78
N LEU A 35 -8.09 -3.39 -10.33
CA LEU A 35 -7.33 -2.15 -10.17
C LEU A 35 -8.05 -0.93 -10.75
N GLU A 36 -8.71 -1.07 -11.91
CA GLU A 36 -9.50 0.00 -12.49
C GLU A 36 -10.75 0.29 -11.68
N ALA A 37 -11.46 -0.72 -11.20
CA ALA A 37 -12.64 -0.53 -10.37
C ALA A 37 -12.30 0.19 -9.05
N THR A 38 -11.27 -0.25 -8.34
CA THR A 38 -10.86 0.38 -7.08
C THR A 38 -10.38 1.80 -7.34
N ALA A 39 -9.44 2.01 -8.28
CA ALA A 39 -8.86 3.33 -8.54
C ALA A 39 -9.89 4.39 -8.97
N ASN A 40 -11.01 3.98 -9.57
CA ASN A 40 -12.12 4.87 -9.92
C ASN A 40 -13.18 5.02 -8.80
N GLY A 41 -12.94 4.47 -7.61
CA GLY A 41 -13.84 4.56 -6.47
C GLY A 41 -15.13 3.75 -6.62
N LEU A 42 -15.11 2.66 -7.40
CA LEU A 42 -16.30 1.83 -7.65
C LEU A 42 -16.53 0.74 -6.58
N ALA A 43 -15.64 0.62 -5.61
CA ALA A 43 -15.76 -0.32 -4.49
C ALA A 43 -16.03 0.43 -3.19
N ASP A 44 -17.02 -0.02 -2.42
CA ASP A 44 -17.31 0.55 -1.10
C ASP A 44 -16.17 0.27 -0.10
N ILE A 45 -15.66 -0.96 -0.11
CA ILE A 45 -14.52 -1.44 0.66
C ILE A 45 -13.73 -2.38 -0.24
N HIS A 46 -12.40 -2.27 -0.24
CA HIS A 46 -11.53 -3.14 -1.02
C HIS A 46 -10.24 -3.47 -0.26
N LEU A 47 -9.59 -4.56 -0.65
CA LEU A 47 -8.30 -4.98 -0.11
C LEU A 47 -7.18 -4.52 -1.06
N LEU A 48 -6.21 -3.79 -0.54
CA LEU A 48 -5.06 -3.35 -1.31
C LEU A 48 -3.81 -3.39 -0.44
N GLY A 49 -2.67 -3.17 -1.07
CA GLY A 49 -1.44 -2.91 -0.35
C GLY A 49 -0.29 -2.65 -1.30
N TRP A 50 0.89 -2.50 -0.71
CA TRP A 50 2.03 -1.92 -1.39
C TRP A 50 3.29 -2.65 -1.00
N THR A 51 4.21 -2.74 -1.96
CA THR A 51 5.62 -3.01 -1.68
C THR A 51 6.37 -1.77 -2.11
N GLY A 52 7.25 -1.26 -1.25
CA GLY A 52 7.93 0.00 -1.55
C GLY A 52 8.80 -0.12 -2.80
N ASP A 53 8.73 0.86 -3.69
CA ASP A 53 9.55 0.96 -4.90
C ASP A 53 10.91 1.62 -4.62
N TYR A 54 10.97 2.44 -3.57
CA TYR A 54 12.19 3.11 -3.11
C TYR A 54 12.15 3.36 -1.60
N ASN A 55 13.32 3.56 -1.01
CA ASN A 55 13.50 3.67 0.44
C ASN A 55 13.17 5.07 0.97
N ASP A 56 11.91 5.49 0.82
CA ASP A 56 11.39 6.73 1.40
C ASP A 56 9.93 6.52 1.86
N ALA A 57 9.56 7.10 3.01
CA ALA A 57 8.22 6.96 3.56
C ALA A 57 7.14 7.59 2.67
N TYR A 58 7.47 8.60 1.85
CA TYR A 58 6.55 9.15 0.86
C TYR A 58 6.05 8.07 -0.11
N ASN A 59 6.88 7.07 -0.47
CA ASN A 59 6.46 6.00 -1.35
C ASN A 59 5.32 5.14 -0.78
N PHE A 60 5.07 5.21 0.53
CA PHE A 60 3.92 4.59 1.17
C PHE A 60 2.79 5.60 1.35
N ILE A 61 2.97 6.59 2.23
CA ILE A 61 1.87 7.48 2.63
C ILE A 61 1.54 8.54 1.57
N GLY A 62 2.53 9.04 0.85
CA GLY A 62 2.30 9.99 -0.24
C GLY A 62 1.72 9.33 -1.48
N THR A 63 2.13 8.10 -1.81
CA THR A 63 1.56 7.33 -2.91
C THR A 63 0.05 7.16 -2.80
N PHE A 64 -0.48 6.96 -1.59
CA PHE A 64 -1.92 6.76 -1.37
C PHE A 64 -2.68 8.03 -0.97
N PHE A 65 -2.10 8.88 -0.12
CA PHE A 65 -2.86 9.90 0.61
C PHE A 65 -2.48 11.35 0.28
N ASP A 66 -1.50 11.57 -0.60
CA ASP A 66 -1.25 12.88 -1.19
C ASP A 66 -2.13 13.09 -2.44
N ALA A 67 -2.39 14.36 -2.79
CA ALA A 67 -3.09 14.73 -4.01
C ALA A 67 -2.08 15.01 -5.13
N LYS A 68 -1.83 14.02 -6.00
CA LYS A 68 -1.03 14.23 -7.20
C LYS A 68 -1.84 15.00 -8.25
N ALA A 69 -1.60 16.32 -8.31
CA ALA A 69 -2.20 17.30 -9.21
C ALA A 69 -3.75 17.40 -9.17
N GLY A 70 -4.27 18.58 -8.84
CA GLY A 70 -5.71 18.87 -8.84
C GLY A 70 -6.35 18.98 -7.44
N GLY A 71 -5.58 18.75 -6.36
CA GLY A 71 -6.04 19.00 -4.99
C GLY A 71 -7.13 18.04 -4.50
N ILE A 72 -7.24 16.87 -5.14
CA ILE A 72 -8.20 15.82 -4.81
C ILE A 72 -7.39 14.55 -4.52
N GLY A 73 -7.62 13.94 -3.35
CA GLY A 73 -7.07 12.64 -3.00
C GLY A 73 -7.58 11.55 -3.95
N LYS A 74 -6.95 10.38 -3.96
CA LYS A 74 -7.39 9.32 -4.88
C LYS A 74 -8.83 8.86 -4.56
N LEU A 75 -9.56 8.46 -5.61
CA LEU A 75 -10.98 8.11 -5.50
C LEU A 75 -11.21 6.81 -4.71
N ASP A 76 -10.26 5.87 -4.76
CA ASP A 76 -10.25 4.65 -3.94
C ASP A 76 -10.21 4.94 -2.43
N PHE A 77 -9.74 6.12 -2.03
CA PHE A 77 -9.72 6.59 -0.64
C PHE A 77 -10.74 7.72 -0.37
N GLY A 78 -11.78 7.81 -1.20
CA GLY A 78 -12.91 8.72 -0.99
C GLY A 78 -12.81 10.07 -1.70
N GLY A 79 -11.76 10.32 -2.49
CA GLY A 79 -11.68 11.53 -3.33
C GLY A 79 -11.73 12.84 -2.53
N TYR A 80 -11.14 12.86 -1.34
CA TYR A 80 -11.26 13.97 -0.39
C TYR A 80 -10.44 15.20 -0.81
N THR A 81 -10.83 16.36 -0.27
CA THR A 81 -10.04 17.61 -0.33
C THR A 81 -9.47 17.91 1.05
N ASN A 82 -8.15 18.05 1.16
CA ASN A 82 -7.48 18.44 2.40
C ASN A 82 -6.22 19.26 2.11
N GLU A 83 -6.40 20.57 1.93
CA GLU A 83 -5.33 21.49 1.50
C GLU A 83 -4.13 21.51 2.47
N GLN A 84 -4.40 21.40 3.77
CA GLN A 84 -3.33 21.38 4.78
C GLN A 84 -2.50 20.10 4.66
N LEU A 85 -3.14 18.94 4.57
CA LEU A 85 -2.44 17.66 4.41
C LEU A 85 -1.55 17.66 3.15
N PHE A 86 -2.08 18.14 2.02
CA PHE A 86 -1.31 18.19 0.77
C PHE A 86 -0.15 19.19 0.83
N THR A 87 -0.35 20.32 1.54
CA THR A 87 0.71 21.29 1.80
C THR A 87 1.82 20.67 2.65
N ASP A 88 1.45 19.93 3.69
CA ASP A 88 2.38 19.26 4.59
C ASP A 88 3.14 18.13 3.87
N PHE A 89 2.48 17.39 2.97
CA PHE A 89 3.14 16.43 2.08
C PHE A 89 4.20 17.09 1.21
N ALA A 90 3.86 18.21 0.55
CA ALA A 90 4.80 18.94 -0.28
C ALA A 90 6.00 19.47 0.52
N ALA A 91 5.77 19.93 1.76
CA ALA A 91 6.85 20.35 2.65
C ALA A 91 7.75 19.17 3.06
N ALA A 92 7.17 18.01 3.38
CA ALA A 92 7.93 16.81 3.73
C ALA A 92 8.77 16.28 2.57
N ASP A 93 8.23 16.24 1.36
CA ASP A 93 8.94 15.80 0.16
C ASP A 93 10.09 16.75 -0.23
N ALA A 94 9.96 18.04 0.10
CA ALA A 94 11.00 19.05 -0.15
C ALA A 94 12.10 19.12 0.92
N GLU A 95 11.96 18.43 2.07
CA GLU A 95 12.91 18.50 3.19
C GLU A 95 14.17 17.63 2.94
N PRO A 96 15.36 18.24 2.81
CA PRO A 96 16.59 17.48 2.55
C PRO A 96 17.17 16.78 3.78
N ASP A 97 16.90 17.27 5.00
CA ASP A 97 17.42 16.64 6.23
C ASP A 97 16.58 15.40 6.61
N PRO A 98 17.18 14.20 6.67
CA PRO A 98 16.42 12.98 6.93
C PRO A 98 15.73 12.94 8.30
N ALA A 99 16.33 13.56 9.33
CA ALA A 99 15.77 13.54 10.68
C ALA A 99 14.57 14.50 10.78
N ALA A 100 14.68 15.69 10.19
CA ALA A 100 13.57 16.63 10.06
C ALA A 100 12.44 16.01 9.23
N ARG A 101 12.77 15.40 8.08
CA ARG A 101 11.79 14.74 7.21
C ARG A 101 11.06 13.59 7.91
N THR A 102 11.76 12.81 8.73
CA THR A 102 11.13 11.75 9.54
C THR A 102 10.04 12.32 10.46
N GLY A 103 10.32 13.42 11.17
CA GLY A 103 9.32 14.06 12.03
C GLY A 103 8.11 14.60 11.27
N LEU A 104 8.30 15.09 10.03
CA LEU A 104 7.21 15.51 9.17
C LEU A 104 6.33 14.33 8.75
N TYR A 105 6.92 13.18 8.39
CA TYR A 105 6.14 11.98 8.05
C TYR A 105 5.39 11.38 9.24
N GLU A 106 5.95 11.45 10.45
CA GLU A 106 5.23 11.06 11.67
C GLU A 106 3.98 11.93 11.89
N ALA A 107 4.13 13.26 11.71
CA ALA A 107 3.01 14.19 11.80
C ALA A 107 1.96 13.95 10.71
N LEU A 108 2.38 13.69 9.46
CA LEU A 108 1.48 13.34 8.35
C LEU A 108 0.71 12.04 8.64
N ASN A 109 1.37 11.01 9.18
CA ASN A 109 0.70 9.79 9.60
C ASN A 109 -0.38 10.04 10.65
N ALA A 110 -0.11 10.90 11.64
CA ALA A 110 -1.11 11.28 12.63
C ALA A 110 -2.33 11.98 11.97
N GLN A 111 -2.09 12.93 11.06
CA GLN A 111 -3.17 13.60 10.31
C GLN A 111 -4.02 12.63 9.48
N ILE A 112 -3.39 11.65 8.82
CA ILE A 112 -4.10 10.62 8.06
C ILE A 112 -5.03 9.83 8.99
N MET A 113 -4.57 9.50 10.19
CA MET A 113 -5.34 8.73 11.16
C MET A 113 -6.53 9.50 11.76
N ASP A 114 -6.55 10.83 11.69
CA ASP A 114 -7.68 11.63 12.16
C ASP A 114 -8.96 11.42 11.32
N PHE A 115 -8.82 11.05 10.04
CA PHE A 115 -9.95 10.74 9.15
C PHE A 115 -9.94 9.30 8.61
N LEU A 116 -8.86 8.55 8.84
CA LEU A 116 -8.72 7.11 8.61
C LEU A 116 -9.23 6.65 7.22
N PRO A 117 -8.60 7.09 6.11
CA PRO A 117 -9.02 6.70 4.75
C PRO A 117 -8.81 5.21 4.47
N ALA A 118 -7.90 4.56 5.19
CA ALA A 118 -7.62 3.12 5.08
C ALA A 118 -7.15 2.57 6.43
N VAL A 119 -7.38 1.27 6.66
CA VAL A 119 -6.96 0.57 7.88
C VAL A 119 -5.75 -0.32 7.57
N PRO A 120 -4.57 -0.08 8.18
CA PRO A 120 -3.44 -0.99 8.08
C PRO A 120 -3.77 -2.33 8.74
N ILE A 121 -3.65 -3.44 8.01
CA ILE A 121 -4.01 -4.79 8.50
C ILE A 121 -2.77 -5.58 8.93
N SER A 122 -1.73 -5.60 8.10
CA SER A 122 -0.51 -6.39 8.37
C SER A 122 0.69 -5.87 7.57
N HIS A 123 1.89 -6.21 8.03
CA HIS A 123 3.12 -6.11 7.25
C HIS A 123 3.92 -7.40 7.43
N SER A 124 4.51 -7.91 6.36
CA SER A 124 5.38 -9.09 6.41
C SER A 124 6.52 -8.95 5.40
N PRO A 125 7.72 -9.44 5.72
CA PRO A 125 8.78 -9.54 4.72
C PRO A 125 8.34 -10.53 3.61
N PRO A 126 8.74 -10.30 2.36
CA PRO A 126 8.48 -11.24 1.28
C PRO A 126 9.17 -12.58 1.56
N ALA A 127 8.50 -13.67 1.22
CA ALA A 127 9.09 -15.00 1.23
C ALA A 127 9.67 -15.30 -0.15
N LEU A 128 10.93 -15.74 -0.19
CA LEU A 128 11.61 -16.17 -1.40
C LEU A 128 12.14 -17.59 -1.18
N VAL A 129 11.71 -18.52 -2.02
CA VAL A 129 12.13 -19.93 -1.97
C VAL A 129 12.80 -20.26 -3.30
N VAL A 130 13.97 -20.86 -3.21
CA VAL A 130 14.74 -21.32 -4.38
C VAL A 130 15.09 -22.79 -4.23
N ALA A 131 15.43 -23.43 -5.35
CA ALA A 131 15.99 -24.78 -5.33
C ALA A 131 17.35 -24.79 -4.61
N ASP A 132 17.74 -25.95 -4.09
CA ASP A 132 18.98 -26.17 -3.36
C ASP A 132 20.24 -25.86 -4.18
N ASN A 133 20.15 -26.00 -5.50
CA ASN A 133 21.23 -25.71 -6.42
C ASN A 133 21.28 -24.26 -6.92
N VAL A 134 20.43 -23.35 -6.41
CA VAL A 134 20.47 -21.93 -6.77
C VAL A 134 21.49 -21.21 -5.88
N GLU A 135 22.52 -20.65 -6.49
CA GLU A 135 23.53 -19.84 -5.81
C GLU A 135 23.54 -18.39 -6.31
N GLY A 136 24.00 -17.47 -5.47
CA GLY A 136 24.23 -16.06 -5.83
C GLY A 136 23.02 -15.14 -5.69
N LEU A 137 21.82 -15.66 -5.41
CA LEU A 137 20.62 -14.83 -5.22
C LEU A 137 20.69 -14.03 -3.90
N VAL A 138 20.55 -12.71 -4.01
CA VAL A 138 20.41 -11.80 -2.88
C VAL A 138 18.98 -11.26 -2.85
N PRO A 139 18.19 -11.56 -1.80
CA PRO A 139 16.82 -11.04 -1.68
C PRO A 139 16.77 -9.51 -1.70
N SER A 140 15.83 -8.95 -2.45
CA SER A 140 15.64 -7.50 -2.52
C SER A 140 14.62 -7.06 -1.46
N PRO A 141 14.88 -5.96 -0.71
CA PRO A 141 13.88 -5.40 0.19
C PRO A 141 12.67 -4.82 -0.57
N LEU A 142 12.77 -4.65 -1.89
CA LEU A 142 11.75 -4.05 -2.77
C LEU A 142 11.05 -5.12 -3.63
N THR A 143 11.30 -6.42 -3.41
CA THR A 143 10.85 -7.52 -4.30
C THR A 143 11.25 -7.31 -5.77
N SER A 144 12.42 -6.72 -5.96
CA SER A 144 13.04 -6.45 -7.26
C SER A 144 14.41 -7.13 -7.28
N GLU A 145 14.39 -8.46 -7.32
CA GLU A 145 15.58 -9.30 -7.32
C GLU A 145 16.41 -9.11 -8.59
N ASP A 146 17.72 -8.93 -8.42
CA ASP A 146 18.68 -8.93 -9.53
C ASP A 146 19.21 -10.35 -9.75
N PHE A 147 18.79 -10.96 -10.87
CA PHE A 147 19.20 -12.31 -11.26
C PHE A 147 20.56 -12.36 -11.97
N SER A 148 21.24 -11.22 -12.21
CA SER A 148 22.53 -11.18 -12.92
C SER A 148 23.66 -11.93 -12.21
N THR A 149 23.54 -12.09 -10.89
CA THR A 149 24.51 -12.79 -10.03
C THR A 149 24.16 -14.26 -9.80
N VAL A 150 23.02 -14.72 -10.33
CA VAL A 150 22.45 -16.04 -10.01
C VAL A 150 23.00 -17.12 -10.93
N SER A 151 23.30 -18.29 -10.35
CA SER A 151 23.76 -19.46 -11.08
C SER A 151 23.16 -20.75 -10.51
N LEU A 152 23.25 -21.84 -11.28
CA LEU A 152 22.86 -23.18 -10.85
C LEU A 152 24.10 -24.04 -10.65
N THR A 153 24.21 -24.68 -9.48
CA THR A 153 25.20 -25.73 -9.25
C THR A 153 24.72 -27.07 -9.81
N SER A 154 25.71 -27.92 -10.13
CA SER A 154 25.51 -29.26 -10.70
C SER A 154 25.41 -30.34 -9.64
#